data_AF-A0A419FI76-F1
#
_entry.id   AF-A0A419FI76-F1
#
_cell.length_a   1.000
_cell.length_b   1.000
_cell.length_c   1.000
_cell.angle_alpha   90.00
_cell.angle_beta   90.00
_cell.angle_gamma   90.00
#
_symmetry.space_group_name_H-M   'P 1'
#
loop_
_entity.id
_entity.type
_entity.pdbx_description
1 polymer ?
#
loop_
_entity_poly.entity_id
_entity_poly.type
_entity_poly.pdbx_seq_one_letter_code
_entity_poly.pdbx_strand_id
1 'polypeptide(L)'
;MARHLLFGEVKAAREARDHVDPARGTHLDVARGIEDGRGRTRHIGGTRVGRVQHGRIAPSAARSLQAIFGRSAQLMRADARDPSASSVESACREERPMGIRLAAVFLVLTTLLSGTLSSAEAEGEITGDVPATGVGIVLWGGGLSAAVAPAVAAKGCTLQSFWVSTDGRLNGYVAGAPGFVNEAFVARFPGGLIPAQTPLVLVCTASAAPAPAPPATTVRRLSGFQFGGQRWSDEILITGDVVVVGDLVVDPGTVVRFAAGDDQGLGNEVAADGFNDADPTRLVSYARTHSDLVVLGKLTAQGTTGAPIMFTSAADRPALADWQGVSFSGDGSVLDGVIVEWSRNGVTPRGAQPGSVLRNSTVRHTMWGCVSGGTSGMQVLDNTISDCGHEGVDVQDGNMVIRGNIISDSNAGIVVLAGSPIIEGNTIRNTGDGIGPTPLRGTPRIGSNVITLAPPTSAQEWRYGTFAYVIFRGGVTS
;
A
#
# COMPACT_ATOMS: atom_id res chain seq x y z
N MET A 1 -40.76 -7.71 -1.50
CA MET A 1 -41.07 -8.93 -2.30
C MET A 1 -39.99 -9.07 -3.37
N ALA A 2 -39.51 -10.31 -3.60
CA ALA A 2 -38.35 -10.74 -4.41
C ALA A 2 -36.98 -10.28 -3.86
N ARG A 3 -36.15 -11.05 -3.14
CA ARG A 3 -35.83 -12.49 -3.01
C ARG A 3 -34.95 -13.07 -4.14
N HIS A 4 -33.67 -13.25 -3.78
CA HIS A 4 -32.64 -14.20 -4.25
C HIS A 4 -32.27 -14.24 -5.73
N LEU A 5 -30.97 -14.11 -6.03
CA LEU A 5 -30.17 -15.05 -6.85
C LEU A 5 -28.67 -14.67 -6.80
N LEU A 6 -27.89 -15.46 -6.06
CA LEU A 6 -26.44 -15.65 -6.22
C LEU A 6 -26.18 -17.05 -5.70
N PHE A 7 -25.79 -17.98 -6.59
CA PHE A 7 -24.99 -19.19 -6.35
C PHE A 7 -24.99 -20.01 -7.65
N GLY A 8 -23.99 -19.74 -8.49
CA GLY A 8 -23.55 -20.67 -9.53
C GLY A 8 -22.63 -21.71 -8.88
N GLU A 9 -22.79 -22.96 -9.31
CA GLU A 9 -21.88 -24.10 -9.07
C GLU A 9 -21.90 -24.81 -7.70
N VAL A 10 -23.02 -25.43 -7.35
CA VAL A 10 -23.01 -26.81 -6.79
C VAL A 10 -24.23 -27.57 -7.34
N LYS A 11 -24.10 -28.14 -8.54
CA LYS A 11 -25.10 -29.08 -9.10
C LYS A 11 -24.42 -30.34 -9.61
N ALA A 12 -24.02 -31.21 -8.68
CA ALA A 12 -23.86 -32.65 -8.93
C ALA A 12 -23.69 -33.39 -7.59
N ALA A 13 -24.80 -33.72 -6.93
CA ALA A 13 -24.98 -34.90 -6.08
C ALA A 13 -26.13 -34.69 -5.07
N ARG A 14 -27.39 -34.72 -5.53
CA ARG A 14 -28.54 -35.14 -4.68
C ARG A 14 -29.81 -35.25 -5.50
N GLU A 15 -29.89 -36.28 -6.32
CA GLU A 15 -31.17 -36.85 -6.77
C GLU A 15 -31.08 -38.36 -6.59
N ALA A 16 -31.38 -38.82 -5.38
CA ALA A 16 -31.91 -40.14 -5.14
C ALA A 16 -32.53 -40.15 -3.74
N ARG A 17 -33.81 -40.52 -3.70
CA ARG A 17 -34.66 -40.80 -2.53
C ARG A 17 -35.48 -39.63 -2.03
N ASP A 18 -36.66 -39.49 -2.62
CA ASP A 18 -37.89 -39.23 -1.87
C ASP A 18 -39.05 -39.99 -2.54
N HIS A 19 -39.52 -41.04 -1.87
CA HIS A 19 -40.88 -41.59 -1.97
C HIS A 19 -41.10 -42.43 -0.70
N VAL A 20 -41.93 -41.95 0.22
CA VAL A 20 -43.12 -42.63 0.79
C VAL A 20 -43.80 -41.75 1.85
N ASP A 21 -45.12 -41.78 1.74
CA ASP A 21 -46.28 -41.15 2.41
C ASP A 21 -46.34 -41.18 3.96
N PRO A 22 -47.07 -40.27 4.66
CA PRO A 22 -47.22 -40.25 6.11
C PRO A 22 -48.57 -40.81 6.59
N ALA A 23 -48.57 -41.66 7.63
CA ALA A 23 -49.80 -41.98 8.37
C ALA A 23 -49.54 -42.49 9.80
N ARG A 24 -50.22 -41.82 10.77
CA ARG A 24 -50.70 -42.29 12.11
C ARG A 24 -49.61 -42.78 13.10
N GLY A 25 -49.66 -42.55 14.41
CA GLY A 25 -50.63 -41.99 15.35
C GLY A 25 -50.24 -42.47 16.77
N THR A 26 -50.43 -41.60 17.75
CA THR A 26 -50.80 -41.87 19.16
C THR A 26 -49.92 -42.71 20.13
N HIS A 27 -49.64 -42.06 21.26
CA HIS A 27 -49.77 -42.52 22.67
C HIS A 27 -48.73 -43.43 23.35
N LEU A 28 -48.17 -42.87 24.43
CA LEU A 28 -48.28 -43.30 25.85
C LEU A 28 -46.96 -43.59 26.58
N ASP A 29 -47.01 -43.15 27.85
CA ASP A 29 -46.01 -43.08 28.91
C ASP A 29 -45.42 -44.41 29.40
N VAL A 30 -44.43 -44.23 30.30
CA VAL A 30 -44.16 -44.94 31.58
C VAL A 30 -42.66 -45.31 31.62
N ALA A 31 -41.77 -44.51 32.23
CA ALA A 31 -41.55 -44.21 33.65
C ALA A 31 -40.65 -45.22 34.41
N ARG A 32 -39.68 -44.64 35.16
CA ARG A 32 -38.92 -45.17 36.32
C ARG A 32 -37.90 -46.26 36.01
N GLY A 33 -36.76 -46.37 36.70
CA GLY A 33 -36.18 -45.71 37.87
C GLY A 33 -34.77 -46.29 38.05
N ILE A 34 -33.79 -45.50 38.50
CA ILE A 34 -33.30 -45.43 39.90
C ILE A 34 -32.11 -46.37 40.17
N GLU A 35 -31.06 -45.72 40.69
CA GLU A 35 -29.94 -46.16 41.55
C GLU A 35 -28.84 -47.05 40.96
N ASP A 36 -27.57 -46.61 40.93
CA ASP A 36 -26.63 -46.19 42.00
C ASP A 36 -25.80 -47.41 42.49
N GLY A 37 -24.47 -47.25 42.60
CA GLY A 37 -23.63 -48.35 43.07
C GLY A 37 -22.16 -48.30 42.67
N ARG A 38 -21.34 -47.70 43.54
CA ARG A 38 -19.89 -47.56 43.53
C ARG A 38 -19.11 -48.90 43.56
N GLY A 39 -17.85 -48.87 43.11
CA GLY A 39 -16.79 -49.80 43.58
C GLY A 39 -15.66 -50.03 42.56
N ARG A 40 -14.60 -49.22 42.54
CA ARG A 40 -13.26 -49.44 43.17
C ARG A 40 -12.41 -50.63 42.67
N THR A 41 -11.32 -50.22 41.99
CA THR A 41 -9.88 -50.59 42.18
C THR A 41 -9.24 -51.89 41.64
N ARG A 42 -8.05 -51.65 41.01
CA ARG A 42 -6.78 -52.44 40.94
C ARG A 42 -6.75 -53.64 39.99
N HIS A 43 -5.65 -54.07 39.36
CA HIS A 43 -4.31 -53.56 39.01
C HIS A 43 -3.61 -54.71 38.19
N ILE A 44 -2.53 -54.41 37.47
CA ILE A 44 -1.40 -55.31 37.05
C ILE A 44 -1.41 -55.96 35.64
N GLY A 45 -0.28 -55.73 34.94
CA GLY A 45 0.39 -56.65 34.01
C GLY A 45 -0.05 -56.52 32.54
N GLY A 46 0.80 -56.34 31.52
CA GLY A 46 2.23 -56.57 31.39
C GLY A 46 2.50 -57.39 30.12
N THR A 47 3.22 -56.79 29.17
CA THR A 47 4.16 -57.43 28.20
C THR A 47 3.67 -57.99 26.84
N ARG A 48 4.27 -57.38 25.80
CA ARG A 48 4.84 -57.90 24.53
C ARG A 48 3.96 -58.37 23.34
N VAL A 49 4.07 -57.55 22.27
CA VAL A 49 4.53 -57.85 20.89
C VAL A 49 4.00 -59.12 20.21
N GLY A 50 3.16 -58.90 19.19
CA GLY A 50 2.87 -59.85 18.12
C GLY A 50 2.72 -59.10 16.79
N ARG A 51 3.61 -59.43 15.85
CA ARG A 51 3.69 -58.94 14.47
C ARG A 51 2.59 -59.59 13.62
N VAL A 52 1.86 -58.83 12.81
CA VAL A 52 1.07 -59.38 11.68
C VAL A 52 1.37 -58.58 10.42
N GLN A 53 1.84 -59.31 9.40
CA GLN A 53 2.02 -58.85 8.03
C GLN A 53 0.71 -58.98 7.24
N HIS A 54 0.48 -57.94 6.42
CA HIS A 54 -0.12 -57.89 5.08
C HIS A 54 -1.43 -58.64 4.77
N GLY A 55 -2.50 -57.84 4.67
CA GLY A 55 -3.60 -58.01 3.71
C GLY A 55 -3.76 -56.71 2.90
N ARG A 56 -3.85 -56.83 1.57
CA ARG A 56 -3.82 -55.74 0.57
C ARG A 56 -5.06 -54.85 0.62
N ILE A 57 -4.87 -53.53 0.49
CA ILE A 57 -5.88 -52.56 0.01
C ILE A 57 -5.25 -51.75 -1.13
N ALA A 58 -5.99 -51.61 -2.23
CA ALA A 58 -5.58 -50.96 -3.47
C ALA A 58 -5.56 -49.42 -3.38
N PRO A 59 -4.75 -48.73 -4.21
CA PRO A 59 -4.54 -47.28 -4.12
C PRO A 59 -5.58 -46.50 -4.94
N SER A 60 -6.22 -45.49 -4.34
CA SER A 60 -6.86 -44.41 -5.10
C SER A 60 -6.71 -43.07 -4.38
N ALA A 61 -5.50 -42.52 -4.44
CA ALA A 61 -5.20 -41.13 -4.12
C ALA A 61 -4.20 -40.62 -5.16
N ALA A 62 -4.69 -40.36 -6.37
CA ALA A 62 -3.93 -39.71 -7.44
C ALA A 62 -4.87 -39.22 -8.56
N ARG A 63 -5.81 -38.33 -8.23
CA ARG A 63 -6.49 -37.47 -9.21
C ARG A 63 -6.93 -36.19 -8.52
N SER A 64 -6.06 -35.18 -8.54
CA SER A 64 -6.39 -33.73 -8.50
C SER A 64 -5.12 -32.87 -8.61
N LEU A 65 -4.19 -33.23 -9.51
CA LEU A 65 -2.96 -32.46 -9.79
C LEU A 65 -2.65 -32.40 -11.31
N GLN A 66 -3.68 -32.46 -12.14
CA GLN A 66 -3.60 -32.32 -13.61
C GLN A 66 -4.72 -31.40 -14.14
N ALA A 67 -4.84 -30.21 -13.55
CA ALA A 67 -5.70 -29.14 -14.07
C ALA A 67 -5.00 -27.76 -14.08
N ILE A 68 -3.66 -27.73 -14.03
CA ILE A 68 -2.85 -26.49 -14.08
C ILE A 68 -1.81 -26.51 -15.21
N PHE A 69 -1.73 -27.59 -16.01
CA PHE A 69 -0.93 -27.60 -17.24
C PHE A 69 -1.70 -28.32 -18.34
N GLY A 70 -2.16 -27.57 -19.36
CA GLY A 70 -2.73 -28.17 -20.56
C GLY A 70 -3.75 -27.33 -21.31
N ARG A 71 -3.34 -26.18 -21.85
CA ARG A 71 -3.93 -25.60 -23.07
C ARG A 71 -3.03 -24.51 -23.65
N SER A 72 -1.85 -24.93 -24.11
CA SER A 72 -1.00 -24.17 -25.04
C SER A 72 0.08 -25.11 -25.56
N ALA A 73 -0.26 -25.94 -26.55
CA ALA A 73 0.66 -26.55 -27.52
C ALA A 73 -0.06 -27.67 -28.27
N GLN A 74 -0.79 -27.34 -29.33
CA GLN A 74 -1.01 -28.25 -30.46
C GLN A 74 -1.66 -27.47 -31.61
N LEU A 75 -0.81 -26.77 -32.36
CA LEU A 75 -1.08 -26.40 -33.75
C LEU A 75 0.23 -26.00 -34.44
N MET A 76 1.23 -26.89 -34.42
CA MET A 76 2.36 -26.84 -35.36
C MET A 76 2.98 -28.23 -35.52
N ARG A 77 2.68 -28.89 -36.65
CA ARG A 77 3.66 -29.47 -37.61
C ARG A 77 3.02 -30.56 -38.47
N ALA A 78 2.78 -30.20 -39.73
CA ALA A 78 2.94 -30.96 -40.97
C ALA A 78 2.30 -30.04 -42.04
N ASP A 79 2.96 -29.55 -43.07
CA ASP A 79 3.68 -30.33 -44.05
C ASP A 79 4.73 -29.47 -44.78
N ALA A 80 5.85 -30.08 -45.13
CA ALA A 80 6.84 -29.52 -46.04
C ALA A 80 6.51 -29.97 -47.47
N ARG A 81 6.41 -29.03 -48.41
CA ARG A 81 6.66 -29.21 -49.86
C ARG A 81 6.70 -27.85 -50.57
N ASP A 82 7.91 -27.48 -51.00
CA ASP A 82 8.24 -26.50 -52.05
C ASP A 82 8.13 -27.21 -53.45
N PRO A 83 8.26 -26.59 -54.64
CA PRO A 83 8.23 -25.17 -55.06
C PRO A 83 7.28 -24.90 -56.26
N SER A 84 6.99 -23.63 -56.56
CA SER A 84 6.87 -23.19 -57.96
C SER A 84 7.07 -21.68 -58.14
N ALA A 85 7.70 -21.35 -59.26
CA ALA A 85 8.33 -20.09 -59.61
C ALA A 85 7.43 -19.14 -60.43
N SER A 86 8.06 -18.06 -60.93
CA SER A 86 7.58 -16.99 -61.84
C SER A 86 6.98 -15.76 -61.13
N SER A 87 7.29 -14.52 -61.44
CA SER A 87 8.12 -13.87 -62.48
C SER A 87 8.35 -12.41 -62.05
N VAL A 88 9.58 -11.90 -62.03
CA VAL A 88 10.12 -10.89 -62.99
C VAL A 88 9.11 -9.81 -63.42
N GLU A 89 9.28 -8.56 -62.99
CA GLU A 89 9.73 -7.46 -63.87
C GLU A 89 9.96 -6.14 -63.13
N SER A 90 11.00 -5.45 -63.58
CA SER A 90 11.54 -4.16 -63.18
C SER A 90 11.05 -3.09 -64.15
N ALA A 91 10.78 -1.85 -63.70
CA ALA A 91 11.04 -0.67 -64.52
C ALA A 91 11.10 0.63 -63.68
N CYS A 92 12.20 1.34 -63.88
CA CYS A 92 12.50 2.71 -63.44
C CYS A 92 11.88 3.80 -64.35
N ARG A 93 11.88 5.04 -63.81
CA ARG A 93 11.98 6.40 -64.39
C ARG A 93 10.78 7.28 -64.05
N GLU A 94 10.95 8.32 -63.23
CA GLU A 94 11.46 9.68 -63.57
C GLU A 94 10.66 10.36 -64.69
N GLU A 95 9.95 11.45 -64.39
CA GLU A 95 10.36 12.84 -64.69
C GLU A 95 9.54 13.87 -63.87
N ARG A 96 10.20 14.94 -63.40
CA ARG A 96 9.62 16.23 -62.92
C ARG A 96 9.56 17.21 -64.13
N PRO A 97 9.54 18.57 -64.06
CA PRO A 97 9.28 19.58 -63.00
C PRO A 97 8.51 20.87 -63.45
N MET A 98 8.12 21.72 -62.49
CA MET A 98 8.12 23.22 -62.53
C MET A 98 7.40 23.71 -61.24
N GLY A 99 7.84 24.63 -60.39
CA GLY A 99 8.91 25.63 -60.41
C GLY A 99 8.30 27.00 -60.08
N ILE A 100 8.67 27.61 -58.94
CA ILE A 100 8.85 29.07 -58.75
C ILE A 100 9.60 29.31 -57.42
N ARG A 101 10.55 30.25 -57.49
CA ARG A 101 11.63 30.56 -56.55
C ARG A 101 11.21 31.60 -55.51
N LEU A 102 11.87 31.62 -54.35
CA LEU A 102 12.42 32.86 -53.78
C LEU A 102 13.57 32.53 -52.81
N ALA A 103 14.69 33.22 -52.99
CA ALA A 103 15.90 33.11 -52.19
C ALA A 103 15.98 34.24 -51.16
N ALA A 104 16.48 33.95 -49.95
CA ALA A 104 17.00 34.96 -49.05
C ALA A 104 18.22 34.40 -48.32
N VAL A 105 19.36 35.02 -48.60
CA VAL A 105 20.66 34.84 -47.96
C VAL A 105 20.69 35.73 -46.71
N PHE A 106 21.08 35.21 -45.55
CA PHE A 106 21.58 36.06 -44.46
C PHE A 106 22.87 35.48 -43.88
N LEU A 107 23.90 36.34 -43.95
CA LEU A 107 25.27 36.17 -43.53
C LEU A 107 25.40 36.43 -42.01
N VAL A 108 26.31 35.69 -41.38
CA VAL A 108 26.72 35.75 -39.97
C VAL A 108 27.17 37.16 -39.54
N LEU A 109 26.75 37.59 -38.35
CA LEU A 109 27.49 38.58 -37.56
C LEU A 109 27.36 38.27 -36.06
N THR A 110 28.33 37.53 -35.53
CA THR A 110 28.61 37.44 -34.09
C THR A 110 29.39 38.68 -33.67
N THR A 111 28.73 39.63 -33.00
CA THR A 111 29.40 40.70 -32.25
C THR A 111 29.34 40.40 -30.76
N LEU A 112 30.51 40.20 -30.16
CA LEU A 112 30.72 40.22 -28.72
C LEU A 112 30.29 41.59 -28.16
N LEU A 113 29.30 41.58 -27.26
CA LEU A 113 29.25 42.55 -26.16
C LEU A 113 29.42 41.76 -24.86
N SER A 114 30.66 41.69 -24.39
CA SER A 114 30.97 41.33 -23.01
C SER A 114 30.55 42.49 -22.10
N GLY A 115 29.24 42.62 -21.87
CA GLY A 115 28.72 43.28 -20.69
C GLY A 115 28.79 42.28 -19.54
N THR A 116 29.69 42.47 -18.60
CA THR A 116 29.65 41.77 -17.31
C THR A 116 28.38 42.22 -16.58
N LEU A 117 27.26 41.56 -16.86
CA LEU A 117 26.14 41.53 -15.93
C LEU A 117 26.65 40.76 -14.72
N SER A 118 26.94 41.46 -13.64
CA SER A 118 27.08 40.82 -12.34
C SER A 118 25.75 40.13 -12.06
N SER A 119 25.73 38.80 -12.13
CA SER A 119 24.57 38.02 -11.73
C SER A 119 24.28 38.35 -10.27
N ALA A 120 23.10 38.90 -9.98
CA ALA A 120 22.59 38.89 -8.61
C ALA A 120 22.56 37.42 -8.17
N GLU A 121 23.24 37.12 -7.07
CA GLU A 121 23.43 35.75 -6.57
C GLU A 121 22.08 35.13 -6.21
N ALA A 122 21.95 33.82 -6.40
CA ALA A 122 20.72 33.12 -6.09
C ALA A 122 20.48 33.13 -4.58
N GLU A 123 19.21 33.20 -4.17
CA GLU A 123 18.82 33.06 -2.77
C GLU A 123 19.39 31.74 -2.21
N GLY A 124 20.01 31.80 -1.03
CA GLY A 124 20.63 30.66 -0.38
C GLY A 124 22.09 30.38 -0.78
N GLU A 125 22.68 31.14 -1.70
CA GLU A 125 24.06 30.93 -2.14
C GLU A 125 25.10 31.62 -1.21
N ILE A 126 26.29 31.03 -1.13
CA ILE A 126 27.43 31.60 -0.40
C ILE A 126 28.60 31.88 -1.35
N THR A 127 28.98 33.15 -1.41
CA THR A 127 30.16 33.61 -2.16
C THR A 127 31.32 33.86 -1.20
N GLY A 128 32.52 33.39 -1.58
CA GLY A 128 33.74 33.48 -0.79
C GLY A 128 34.22 32.15 -0.21
N ASP A 129 35.40 32.20 0.41
CA ASP A 129 36.07 31.04 0.99
C ASP A 129 35.49 30.71 2.36
N VAL A 130 34.79 29.58 2.44
CA VAL A 130 34.31 29.03 3.71
C VAL A 130 35.46 28.27 4.39
N PRO A 131 35.85 28.64 5.62
CA PRO A 131 36.94 27.96 6.30
C PRO A 131 36.48 26.58 6.80
N ALA A 132 37.33 25.57 6.68
CA ALA A 132 37.05 24.25 7.25
C ALA A 132 37.02 24.26 8.79
N THR A 133 37.80 25.16 9.41
CA THR A 133 37.89 25.39 10.86
C THR A 133 38.16 26.88 11.12
N GLY A 134 37.73 27.38 12.28
CA GLY A 134 38.02 28.75 12.70
C GLY A 134 36.99 29.76 12.19
N VAL A 135 37.43 30.97 11.85
CA VAL A 135 36.56 32.09 11.51
C VAL A 135 36.78 32.51 10.06
N GLY A 136 35.71 32.80 9.33
CA GLY A 136 35.76 33.24 7.95
C GLY A 136 34.67 34.26 7.65
N ILE A 137 34.84 35.02 6.57
CA ILE A 137 33.85 36.02 6.13
C ILE A 137 33.40 35.64 4.73
N VAL A 138 32.09 35.55 4.56
CA VAL A 138 31.45 35.21 3.28
C VAL A 138 30.32 36.18 2.97
N LEU A 139 29.87 36.18 1.73
CA LEU A 139 28.70 36.92 1.30
C LEU A 139 27.50 35.96 1.15
N TRP A 140 26.37 36.35 1.71
CA TRP A 140 25.11 35.60 1.63
C TRP A 140 24.20 36.14 0.53
N GLY A 141 23.75 35.25 -0.36
CA GLY A 141 22.81 35.55 -1.45
C GLY A 141 21.40 35.91 -0.99
N GLY A 142 21.10 35.80 0.31
CA GLY A 142 19.81 36.14 0.91
C GLY A 142 18.99 34.91 1.27
N GLY A 143 17.95 35.10 2.09
CA GLY A 143 17.03 34.03 2.50
C GLY A 143 17.10 33.71 3.98
N LEU A 144 16.53 32.57 4.38
CA LEU A 144 16.37 32.19 5.79
C LEU A 144 17.71 31.90 6.49
N SER A 145 17.86 32.39 7.71
CA SER A 145 19.01 32.14 8.59
C SER A 145 19.26 30.65 8.84
N ALA A 146 18.21 29.83 8.83
CA ALA A 146 18.30 28.38 8.95
C ALA A 146 18.99 27.71 7.74
N ALA A 147 19.01 28.37 6.57
CA ALA A 147 19.65 27.85 5.36
C ALA A 147 21.17 28.08 5.33
N VAL A 148 21.72 28.94 6.21
CA VAL A 148 23.15 29.23 6.26
C VAL A 148 23.95 27.98 6.65
N ALA A 149 23.48 27.20 7.62
CA ALA A 149 24.15 26.00 8.10
C ALA A 149 24.34 24.92 7.00
N PRO A 150 23.31 24.48 6.27
CA PRO A 150 23.50 23.55 5.16
C PRO A 150 24.34 24.14 4.01
N ALA A 151 24.24 25.45 3.74
CA ALA A 151 25.02 26.10 2.69
C ALA A 151 26.54 26.14 2.98
N VAL A 152 26.95 26.39 4.22
CA VAL A 152 28.38 26.32 4.60
C VAL A 152 28.87 24.87 4.78
N ALA A 153 27.98 23.95 5.18
CA ALA A 153 28.30 22.53 5.29
C ALA A 153 28.66 21.93 3.93
N ALA A 154 27.96 22.33 2.86
CA ALA A 154 28.31 21.97 1.48
C ALA A 154 29.72 22.43 1.06
N LYS A 155 30.29 23.41 1.77
CA LYS A 155 31.64 23.95 1.56
C LYS A 155 32.65 23.51 2.64
N GLY A 156 32.32 22.47 3.42
CA GLY A 156 33.25 21.83 4.35
C GLY A 156 33.32 22.43 5.75
N CYS A 157 32.37 23.31 6.12
CA CYS A 157 32.28 23.89 7.46
C CYS A 157 31.11 23.30 8.27
N THR A 158 31.40 22.74 9.44
CA THR A 158 30.37 22.53 10.46
C THR A 158 30.17 23.84 11.22
N LEU A 159 29.08 24.54 10.90
CA LEU A 159 28.77 25.84 11.48
C LEU A 159 28.44 25.73 12.97
N GLN A 160 29.16 26.47 13.81
CA GLN A 160 28.79 26.66 15.22
C GLN A 160 27.91 27.90 15.38
N SER A 161 28.33 29.01 14.78
CA SER A 161 27.58 30.26 14.79
C SER A 161 27.93 31.09 13.56
N PHE A 162 27.07 32.04 13.23
CA PHE A 162 27.43 33.12 12.32
C PHE A 162 26.98 34.46 12.88
N TRP A 163 27.60 35.53 12.41
CA TRP A 163 27.34 36.88 12.88
C TRP A 163 27.11 37.82 11.72
N VAL A 164 26.11 38.69 11.86
CA VAL A 164 25.80 39.73 10.88
C VAL A 164 25.99 41.10 11.52
N SER A 165 26.73 41.97 10.84
CA SER A 165 26.84 43.37 11.25
C SER A 165 25.62 44.15 10.76
N THR A 166 24.81 44.67 11.67
CA THR A 166 23.76 45.64 11.35
C THR A 166 23.84 46.79 12.34
N ASP A 167 23.75 48.03 11.85
CA ASP A 167 23.79 49.26 12.65
C ASP A 167 25.01 49.35 13.60
N GLY A 168 26.17 48.85 13.14
CA GLY A 168 27.41 48.83 13.94
C GLY A 168 27.43 47.79 15.06
N ARG A 169 26.47 46.87 15.10
CA ARG A 169 26.41 45.76 16.06
C ARG A 169 26.51 44.41 15.36
N LEU A 170 27.25 43.48 15.96
CA LEU A 170 27.27 42.09 15.56
C LEU A 170 26.09 41.34 16.20
N ASN A 171 25.24 40.76 15.36
CA ASN A 171 24.08 39.98 15.77
C ASN A 171 24.39 38.51 15.48
N GLY A 172 24.50 37.71 16.54
CA GLY A 172 24.91 36.32 16.46
C GLY A 172 23.74 35.36 16.32
N TYR A 173 23.91 34.33 15.50
CA TYR A 173 23.03 33.19 15.40
C TYR A 173 23.83 31.92 15.71
N VAL A 174 23.36 31.13 16.67
CA VAL A 174 23.98 29.86 17.07
C VAL A 174 23.24 28.70 16.40
N ALA A 175 23.95 27.91 15.60
CA ALA A 175 23.38 26.79 14.87
C ALA A 175 22.95 25.67 15.82
N GLY A 176 21.73 25.14 15.64
CA GLY A 176 21.18 24.05 16.45
C GLY A 176 20.79 24.42 17.88
N ALA A 177 20.94 25.68 18.29
CA ALA A 177 20.54 26.13 19.62
C ALA A 177 19.00 26.26 19.75
N PRO A 178 18.43 26.08 20.96
CA PRO A 178 17.01 26.36 21.21
C PRO A 178 16.64 27.81 20.86
N GLY A 179 15.38 28.05 20.48
CA GLY A 179 14.93 29.33 19.93
C GLY A 179 15.26 30.57 20.79
N PHE A 180 15.23 30.45 22.12
CA PHE A 180 15.56 31.55 23.04
C PHE A 180 17.00 32.07 22.90
N VAL A 181 17.94 31.22 22.42
CA VAL A 181 19.34 31.62 22.21
C VAL A 181 19.45 32.59 21.02
N ASN A 182 18.58 32.44 20.02
CA ASN A 182 18.59 33.24 18.79
C ASN A 182 17.50 34.32 18.77
N GLU A 183 16.79 34.55 19.88
CA GLU A 183 15.65 35.47 19.94
C GLU A 183 16.03 36.91 19.53
N ALA A 184 17.17 37.41 20.01
CA ALA A 184 17.68 38.74 19.64
C ALA A 184 18.03 38.84 18.15
N PHE A 185 18.52 37.74 17.55
CA PHE A 185 18.79 37.68 16.11
C PHE A 185 17.48 37.74 15.32
N VAL A 186 16.48 36.94 15.71
CA VAL A 186 15.16 36.91 15.06
C VAL A 186 14.43 38.24 15.20
N ALA A 187 14.61 38.96 16.32
CA ALA A 187 14.07 40.31 16.47
C ALA A 187 14.69 41.30 15.46
N ARG A 188 15.97 41.12 15.09
CA ARG A 188 16.65 41.97 14.09
C ARG A 188 16.36 41.56 12.65
N PHE A 189 16.08 40.27 12.43
CA PHE A 189 15.74 39.66 11.15
C PHE A 189 14.38 38.92 11.26
N PRO A 190 13.24 39.65 11.18
CA PRO A 190 11.92 39.04 11.33
C PRO A 190 11.71 37.87 10.36
N GLY A 191 11.15 36.77 10.86
CA GLY A 191 11.00 35.53 10.09
C GLY A 191 12.31 34.81 9.76
N GLY A 192 13.44 35.25 10.33
CA GLY A 192 14.77 34.72 10.06
C GLY A 192 15.33 35.15 8.69
N LEU A 193 14.72 36.10 8.00
CA LEU A 193 15.13 36.50 6.66
C LEU A 193 16.34 37.44 6.71
N ILE A 194 17.47 36.97 6.18
CA ILE A 194 18.68 37.76 5.99
C ILE A 194 18.66 38.32 4.55
N PRO A 195 18.85 39.63 4.35
CA PRO A 195 18.89 40.22 3.01
C PRO A 195 19.98 39.60 2.12
N ALA A 196 19.78 39.65 0.81
CA ALA A 196 20.83 39.34 -0.15
C ALA A 196 22.03 40.28 -0.01
N GLN A 197 23.20 39.83 -0.46
CA GLN A 197 24.46 40.57 -0.36
C GLN A 197 24.85 40.89 1.09
N THR A 198 24.48 40.05 2.06
CA THR A 198 24.81 40.27 3.47
C THR A 198 26.11 39.59 3.85
N PRO A 199 27.13 40.31 4.36
CA PRO A 199 28.34 39.69 4.88
C PRO A 199 28.05 38.91 6.17
N LEU A 200 28.47 37.64 6.19
CA LEU A 200 28.40 36.78 7.36
C LEU A 200 29.81 36.51 7.88
N VAL A 201 30.00 36.66 9.20
CA VAL A 201 31.18 36.13 9.89
C VAL A 201 30.83 34.74 10.40
N LEU A 202 31.42 33.70 9.81
CA LEU A 202 31.19 32.30 10.15
C LEU A 202 32.15 31.86 11.25
N VAL A 203 31.68 31.02 12.16
CA VAL A 203 32.49 30.27 13.13
C VAL A 203 32.32 28.78 12.84
N CYS A 204 33.36 28.16 12.31
CA CYS A 204 33.40 26.78 11.85
C CYS A 204 34.23 25.93 12.81
N THR A 205 33.75 24.72 13.10
CA THR A 205 34.58 23.67 13.70
C THR A 205 34.96 22.64 12.67
N ALA A 206 36.05 21.91 12.95
CA ALA A 206 36.52 20.84 12.09
C ALA A 206 35.35 19.93 11.81
N SER A 207 34.96 19.85 10.54
CA SER A 207 34.02 18.83 10.10
C SER A 207 34.63 17.50 10.54
N ALA A 208 33.91 16.74 11.37
CA ALA A 208 34.10 15.30 11.35
C ALA A 208 34.08 14.92 9.86
N ALA A 209 35.05 14.11 9.41
CA ALA A 209 35.10 13.64 8.03
C ALA A 209 33.66 13.34 7.59
N PRO A 210 33.19 13.89 6.45
CA PRO A 210 31.80 13.74 6.07
C PRO A 210 31.49 12.27 6.23
N ALA A 211 30.46 11.96 7.05
CA ALA A 211 29.97 10.60 7.13
C ALA A 211 29.88 10.13 5.68
N PRO A 212 30.49 8.98 5.32
CA PRO A 212 30.54 8.54 3.93
C PRO A 212 29.15 8.76 3.38
N ALA A 213 29.06 9.52 2.27
CA ALA A 213 27.77 9.87 1.67
C ALA A 213 26.90 8.62 1.77
N PRO A 214 25.71 8.68 2.42
CA PRO A 214 24.91 7.49 2.64
C PRO A 214 24.89 6.75 1.30
N PRO A 215 25.31 5.47 1.29
CA PRO A 215 25.50 4.76 0.03
C PRO A 215 24.27 5.03 -0.81
N ALA A 216 24.47 5.54 -2.03
CA ALA A 216 23.37 5.92 -2.91
C ALA A 216 22.32 4.83 -2.81
N THR A 217 21.17 5.13 -2.20
CA THR A 217 20.18 4.12 -1.86
C THR A 217 19.79 3.47 -3.17
N THR A 218 20.31 2.27 -3.42
CA THR A 218 20.04 1.58 -4.67
C THR A 218 18.60 1.15 -4.60
N VAL A 219 17.73 1.96 -5.20
CA VAL A 219 16.32 1.66 -5.34
C VAL A 219 16.19 0.31 -6.04
N ARG A 220 15.78 -0.71 -5.28
CA ARG A 220 15.62 -2.06 -5.82
C ARG A 220 14.31 -2.08 -6.59
N ARG A 221 14.40 -2.20 -7.91
CA ARG A 221 13.22 -2.33 -8.77
C ARG A 221 12.72 -3.78 -8.78
N LEU A 222 11.42 -3.97 -8.55
CA LEU A 222 10.77 -5.28 -8.51
C LEU A 222 9.53 -5.30 -9.41
N SER A 223 9.35 -6.42 -10.08
CA SER A 223 8.15 -6.79 -10.84
C SER A 223 8.16 -8.30 -11.07
N GLY A 224 6.99 -8.89 -11.34
CA GLY A 224 6.79 -10.29 -11.63
C GLY A 224 6.97 -11.22 -10.43
N PHE A 225 7.23 -12.50 -10.70
CA PHE A 225 7.34 -13.53 -9.68
C PHE A 225 8.69 -13.48 -8.93
N GLN A 226 8.62 -13.46 -7.61
CA GLN A 226 9.76 -13.53 -6.69
C GLN A 226 9.69 -14.86 -5.93
N PHE A 227 10.59 -15.79 -6.21
CA PHE A 227 10.53 -17.14 -5.63
C PHE A 227 11.33 -17.27 -4.33
N GLY A 228 10.81 -18.08 -3.40
CA GLY A 228 11.45 -18.35 -2.12
C GLY A 228 11.29 -17.20 -1.13
N GLY A 229 11.88 -17.36 0.06
CA GLY A 229 11.86 -16.34 1.10
C GLY A 229 12.53 -15.05 0.63
N GLN A 230 11.81 -13.94 0.67
CA GLN A 230 12.30 -12.61 0.32
C GLN A 230 12.55 -11.79 1.58
N ARG A 231 13.58 -10.93 1.51
CA ARG A 231 13.83 -9.87 2.49
C ARG A 231 14.03 -8.55 1.77
N TRP A 232 13.28 -7.53 2.15
CA TRP A 232 13.33 -6.19 1.58
C TRP A 232 13.81 -5.19 2.63
N SER A 233 14.65 -4.25 2.21
CA SER A 233 15.20 -3.16 3.02
C SER A 233 15.28 -1.88 2.17
N ASP A 234 15.48 -0.75 2.84
CA ASP A 234 15.77 0.55 2.21
C ASP A 234 14.64 1.02 1.28
N GLU A 235 14.92 1.24 -0.01
CA GLU A 235 13.92 1.68 -0.98
C GLU A 235 13.65 0.61 -2.05
N ILE A 236 12.39 0.21 -2.15
CA ILE A 236 11.88 -0.71 -3.16
C ILE A 236 10.97 0.07 -4.11
N LEU A 237 11.18 -0.05 -5.42
CA LEU A 237 10.26 0.47 -6.43
C LEU A 237 9.60 -0.71 -7.15
N ILE A 238 8.29 -0.83 -7.01
CA ILE A 238 7.46 -1.79 -7.71
C ILE A 238 7.02 -1.17 -9.04
N THR A 239 7.37 -1.80 -10.17
CA THR A 239 7.07 -1.30 -11.53
C THR A 239 5.90 -2.02 -12.21
N GLY A 240 5.43 -3.10 -11.61
CA GLY A 240 4.30 -3.91 -12.03
C GLY A 240 3.94 -4.92 -10.96
N ASP A 241 2.99 -5.79 -11.23
CA ASP A 241 2.55 -6.80 -10.26
C ASP A 241 3.73 -7.60 -9.69
N VAL A 242 3.82 -7.69 -8.36
CA VAL A 242 4.81 -8.51 -7.67
C VAL A 242 4.10 -9.65 -6.98
N VAL A 243 4.46 -10.88 -7.36
CA VAL A 243 3.98 -12.10 -6.69
C VAL A 243 5.14 -12.75 -5.97
N VAL A 244 5.17 -12.66 -4.64
CA VAL A 244 6.14 -13.40 -3.82
C VAL A 244 5.63 -14.81 -3.60
N VAL A 245 6.28 -15.79 -4.23
CA VAL A 245 6.02 -17.22 -4.05
C VAL A 245 6.89 -17.72 -2.88
N GLY A 246 6.50 -17.34 -1.67
CA GLY A 246 7.22 -17.60 -0.43
C GLY A 246 6.86 -16.58 0.65
N ASP A 247 7.63 -16.59 1.74
CA ASP A 247 7.50 -15.59 2.81
C ASP A 247 8.20 -14.28 2.41
N LEU A 248 7.67 -13.16 2.87
CA LEU A 248 8.26 -11.83 2.71
C LEU A 248 8.53 -11.22 4.08
N VAL A 249 9.79 -10.84 4.33
CA VAL A 249 10.19 -10.00 5.46
C VAL A 249 10.54 -8.60 4.95
N VAL A 250 9.96 -7.57 5.55
CA VAL A 250 10.26 -6.17 5.25
C VAL A 250 10.90 -5.53 6.48
N ASP A 251 12.10 -4.98 6.31
CA ASP A 251 12.90 -4.43 7.41
C ASP A 251 12.38 -3.06 7.86
N PRO A 252 12.53 -2.69 9.15
CA PRO A 252 12.14 -1.37 9.64
C PRO A 252 12.73 -0.23 8.80
N GLY A 253 11.95 0.82 8.55
CA GLY A 253 12.37 1.97 7.74
C GLY A 253 12.31 1.76 6.23
N THR A 254 11.93 0.56 5.76
CA THR A 254 11.78 0.31 4.31
C THR A 254 10.63 1.13 3.73
N VAL A 255 10.88 1.75 2.57
CA VAL A 255 9.87 2.42 1.75
C VAL A 255 9.66 1.61 0.47
N VAL A 256 8.46 1.08 0.30
CA VAL A 256 7.99 0.39 -0.90
C VAL A 256 7.11 1.35 -1.68
N ARG A 257 7.60 1.78 -2.83
CA ARG A 257 6.90 2.69 -3.75
C ARG A 257 6.31 1.91 -4.91
N PHE A 258 5.04 2.13 -5.21
CA PHE A 258 4.36 1.54 -6.36
C PHE A 258 4.27 2.56 -7.49
N ALA A 259 4.81 2.23 -8.66
CA ALA A 259 4.62 3.06 -9.84
C ALA A 259 3.13 3.14 -10.18
N ALA A 260 2.66 4.32 -10.59
CA ALA A 260 1.33 4.49 -11.19
C ALA A 260 1.34 3.89 -12.60
N GLY A 261 1.23 2.57 -12.65
CA GLY A 261 1.38 1.74 -13.85
C GLY A 261 1.60 0.27 -13.48
N ASP A 262 1.53 -0.59 -14.49
CA ASP A 262 1.81 -2.01 -14.35
C ASP A 262 2.40 -2.58 -15.64
N ASP A 263 3.62 -3.12 -15.54
CA ASP A 263 4.33 -3.75 -16.65
C ASP A 263 4.01 -5.26 -16.81
N GLN A 264 3.20 -5.86 -15.93
CA GLN A 264 2.80 -7.27 -15.97
C GLN A 264 1.37 -7.48 -16.51
N GLY A 265 0.45 -6.57 -16.22
CA GLY A 265 -0.93 -6.61 -16.68
C GLY A 265 -1.75 -7.76 -16.10
N LEU A 266 -1.51 -8.17 -14.84
CA LEU A 266 -2.30 -9.20 -14.16
C LEU A 266 -3.50 -8.57 -13.46
N GLY A 267 -4.23 -9.38 -12.69
CA GLY A 267 -5.43 -8.95 -11.99
C GLY A 267 -6.73 -9.27 -12.72
N ASN A 268 -7.81 -9.30 -11.94
CA ASN A 268 -9.15 -9.67 -12.36
C ASN A 268 -10.14 -8.56 -11.99
N GLU A 269 -11.25 -8.52 -12.71
CA GLU A 269 -12.40 -7.72 -12.34
C GLU A 269 -13.00 -8.21 -11.02
N VAL A 270 -13.48 -7.27 -10.21
CA VAL A 270 -14.35 -7.55 -9.06
C VAL A 270 -15.80 -7.42 -9.51
N ALA A 271 -16.59 -8.44 -9.17
CA ALA A 271 -18.00 -8.49 -9.51
C ALA A 271 -18.76 -7.31 -8.89
N ALA A 272 -19.75 -6.83 -9.64
CA ALA A 272 -20.74 -5.87 -9.19
C ALA A 272 -21.52 -6.42 -7.97
N ASP A 273 -21.67 -5.61 -6.93
CA ASP A 273 -22.37 -5.95 -5.68
C ASP A 273 -23.55 -5.01 -5.33
N GLY A 274 -23.85 -4.06 -6.23
CA GLY A 274 -24.84 -3.01 -6.05
C GLY A 274 -24.28 -1.72 -5.45
N PHE A 275 -23.13 -1.77 -4.78
CA PHE A 275 -22.44 -0.60 -4.24
C PHE A 275 -21.32 -0.13 -5.19
N ASN A 276 -20.53 -1.07 -5.71
CA ASN A 276 -19.39 -0.78 -6.58
C ASN A 276 -19.73 -0.76 -8.08
N ASP A 277 -21.01 -0.93 -8.48
CA ASP A 277 -21.41 -1.17 -9.88
C ASP A 277 -20.82 -0.17 -10.89
N ALA A 278 -20.81 1.12 -10.51
CA ALA A 278 -20.32 2.23 -11.31
C ALA A 278 -18.83 2.54 -11.10
N ASP A 279 -18.15 1.82 -10.21
CA ASP A 279 -16.75 2.07 -9.89
C ASP A 279 -15.83 1.52 -11.00
N PRO A 280 -15.09 2.39 -11.71
CA PRO A 280 -14.16 1.94 -12.75
C PRO A 280 -12.97 1.15 -12.19
N THR A 281 -12.61 1.34 -10.91
CA THR A 281 -11.49 0.64 -10.26
C THR A 281 -11.79 -0.83 -9.97
N ARG A 282 -13.06 -1.26 -10.08
CA ARG A 282 -13.43 -2.68 -10.02
C ARG A 282 -13.09 -3.43 -11.29
N LEU A 283 -13.00 -2.74 -12.43
CA LEU A 283 -12.94 -3.33 -13.76
C LEU A 283 -11.56 -3.91 -14.08
N VAL A 284 -11.53 -4.89 -15.00
CA VAL A 284 -10.27 -5.47 -15.48
C VAL A 284 -9.34 -4.44 -16.13
N SER A 285 -9.89 -3.36 -16.71
CA SER A 285 -9.09 -2.27 -17.29
C SER A 285 -8.27 -1.53 -16.25
N TYR A 286 -8.79 -1.39 -15.03
CA TYR A 286 -8.03 -0.89 -13.89
C TYR A 286 -7.06 -1.95 -13.38
N ALA A 287 -7.55 -3.19 -13.20
CA ALA A 287 -6.78 -4.30 -12.66
C ALA A 287 -5.41 -4.48 -13.34
N ARG A 288 -5.41 -4.48 -14.68
CA ARG A 288 -4.23 -4.74 -15.52
C ARG A 288 -3.34 -3.54 -15.79
N THR A 289 -3.54 -2.44 -15.09
CA THR A 289 -2.76 -1.20 -15.30
C THR A 289 -2.19 -0.63 -14.01
N HIS A 290 -2.45 -1.27 -12.86
CA HIS A 290 -2.01 -0.80 -11.56
C HIS A 290 -1.41 -1.98 -10.80
N SER A 291 -0.16 -1.83 -10.38
CA SER A 291 0.60 -2.89 -9.70
C SER A 291 -0.05 -3.37 -8.39
N ASP A 292 0.04 -4.68 -8.14
CA ASP A 292 -0.34 -5.35 -6.89
C ASP A 292 0.87 -5.96 -6.17
N LEU A 293 0.80 -6.06 -4.83
CA LEU A 293 1.71 -6.89 -4.06
C LEU A 293 0.96 -8.10 -3.50
N VAL A 294 1.29 -9.28 -4.01
CA VAL A 294 0.71 -10.55 -3.57
C VAL A 294 1.78 -11.43 -2.94
N VAL A 295 1.67 -11.69 -1.64
CA VAL A 295 2.55 -12.61 -0.90
C VAL A 295 1.83 -13.94 -0.71
N LEU A 296 2.27 -14.99 -1.41
CA LEU A 296 1.72 -16.35 -1.30
C LEU A 296 2.27 -17.13 -0.09
N GLY A 297 2.85 -16.42 0.88
CA GLY A 297 3.33 -16.92 2.17
C GLY A 297 3.06 -15.90 3.29
N LYS A 298 3.85 -15.96 4.35
CA LYS A 298 3.74 -15.01 5.46
C LYS A 298 4.34 -13.66 5.09
N LEU A 299 3.68 -12.58 5.48
CA LEU A 299 4.21 -11.22 5.43
C LEU A 299 4.61 -10.78 6.84
N THR A 300 5.89 -10.50 7.05
CA THR A 300 6.42 -9.94 8.31
C THR A 300 6.98 -8.55 8.02
N ALA A 301 6.24 -7.52 8.39
CA ALA A 301 6.61 -6.12 8.30
C ALA A 301 6.46 -5.50 9.69
N GLN A 302 7.59 -5.34 10.40
CA GLN A 302 7.61 -4.82 11.77
C GLN A 302 8.42 -3.53 11.82
N GLY A 303 7.77 -2.41 11.52
CA GLY A 303 8.33 -1.08 11.70
C GLY A 303 8.41 -0.67 13.16
N THR A 304 9.02 0.49 13.39
CA THR A 304 9.05 1.13 14.72
C THR A 304 8.55 2.56 14.61
N THR A 305 8.24 3.22 15.73
CA THR A 305 7.84 4.64 15.72
C THR A 305 8.90 5.55 15.08
N GLY A 306 10.20 5.22 15.19
CA GLY A 306 11.30 5.98 14.58
C GLY A 306 11.67 5.53 13.16
N ALA A 307 11.20 4.37 12.73
CA ALA A 307 11.49 3.78 11.43
C ALA A 307 10.28 2.95 10.97
N PRO A 308 9.15 3.60 10.63
CA PRO A 308 7.98 2.90 10.12
C PRO A 308 8.29 2.27 8.76
N ILE A 309 7.59 1.20 8.40
CA ILE A 309 7.64 0.64 7.05
C ILE A 309 6.52 1.28 6.25
N MET A 310 6.81 1.76 5.04
CA MET A 310 5.84 2.50 4.22
C MET A 310 5.57 1.79 2.91
N PHE A 311 4.30 1.56 2.58
CA PHE A 311 3.81 1.14 1.27
C PHE A 311 3.00 2.30 0.68
N THR A 312 3.47 2.91 -0.39
CA THR A 312 2.93 4.17 -0.91
C THR A 312 3.09 4.31 -2.43
N SER A 313 2.45 5.30 -3.03
CA SER A 313 2.64 5.65 -4.44
C SER A 313 4.05 6.21 -4.72
N ALA A 314 4.57 5.92 -5.90
CA ALA A 314 5.79 6.52 -6.44
C ALA A 314 5.53 7.86 -7.15
N ALA A 315 4.27 8.26 -7.34
CA ALA A 315 3.94 9.50 -8.05
C ALA A 315 4.37 10.74 -7.25
N ASP A 316 4.84 11.78 -7.95
CA ASP A 316 5.15 13.08 -7.33
C ASP A 316 3.92 13.72 -6.69
N ARG A 317 2.73 13.37 -7.19
CA ARG A 317 1.42 13.79 -6.68
C ARG A 317 0.54 12.54 -6.54
N PRO A 318 0.63 11.82 -5.41
CA PRO A 318 -0.16 10.63 -5.18
C PRO A 318 -1.66 10.88 -5.31
N ALA A 319 -2.37 9.91 -5.88
CA ALA A 319 -3.82 9.89 -5.96
C ALA A 319 -4.38 8.57 -5.44
N LEU A 320 -5.67 8.56 -5.09
CA LEU A 320 -6.34 7.34 -4.66
C LEU A 320 -6.32 6.31 -5.79
N ALA A 321 -6.13 5.04 -5.41
CA ALA A 321 -6.03 3.94 -6.36
C ALA A 321 -4.84 4.03 -7.35
N ASP A 322 -3.72 4.65 -6.95
CA ASP A 322 -2.46 4.62 -7.74
C ASP A 322 -1.90 3.18 -7.89
N TRP A 323 -2.26 2.28 -6.98
CA TRP A 323 -1.86 0.87 -6.97
C TRP A 323 -2.93 -0.01 -6.29
N GLN A 324 -2.89 -1.34 -6.47
CA GLN A 324 -3.98 -2.23 -6.02
C GLN A 324 -4.07 -2.37 -4.51
N GLY A 325 -2.99 -2.81 -3.85
CA GLY A 325 -2.98 -3.07 -2.42
C GLY A 325 -1.92 -4.08 -2.00
N VAL A 326 -1.95 -4.46 -0.72
CA VAL A 326 -1.07 -5.49 -0.15
C VAL A 326 -1.92 -6.69 0.25
N SER A 327 -1.69 -7.83 -0.39
CA SER A 327 -2.39 -9.07 -0.06
C SER A 327 -1.43 -10.19 0.32
N PHE A 328 -1.84 -11.03 1.27
CA PHE A 328 -1.03 -12.16 1.74
C PHE A 328 -1.88 -13.38 2.10
N SER A 329 -1.30 -14.57 1.99
CA SER A 329 -2.02 -15.85 2.20
C SER A 329 -1.51 -16.68 3.38
N GLY A 330 -0.35 -16.37 3.97
CA GLY A 330 0.23 -17.14 5.07
C GLY A 330 -0.24 -16.70 6.46
N ASP A 331 -0.86 -17.61 7.21
CA ASP A 331 -1.27 -17.34 8.61
C ASP A 331 -0.09 -17.09 9.55
N GLY A 332 -0.31 -16.22 10.54
CA GLY A 332 0.75 -15.69 11.39
C GLY A 332 1.59 -14.61 10.73
N SER A 333 1.04 -13.90 9.75
CA SER A 333 1.62 -12.66 9.21
C SER A 333 1.53 -11.54 10.24
N VAL A 334 2.52 -10.65 10.25
CA VAL A 334 2.63 -9.55 11.20
C VAL A 334 2.86 -8.26 10.43
N LEU A 335 1.93 -7.33 10.57
CA LEU A 335 2.08 -5.94 10.13
C LEU A 335 1.99 -5.07 11.38
N ASP A 336 3.13 -4.54 11.83
CA ASP A 336 3.26 -3.76 13.07
C ASP A 336 4.03 -2.47 12.76
N GLY A 337 3.50 -1.30 13.10
CA GLY A 337 4.16 -0.03 12.79
C GLY A 337 4.34 0.23 11.28
N VAL A 338 3.38 -0.20 10.45
CA VAL A 338 3.39 0.05 9.00
C VAL A 338 2.51 1.24 8.62
N ILE A 339 2.79 1.85 7.47
CA ILE A 339 1.96 2.85 6.80
C ILE A 339 1.59 2.29 5.43
N VAL A 340 0.31 2.20 5.12
CA VAL A 340 -0.20 1.80 3.80
C VAL A 340 -1.07 2.92 3.26
N GLU A 341 -0.74 3.48 2.10
CA GLU A 341 -1.47 4.62 1.53
C GLU A 341 -1.49 4.72 0.01
N TRP A 342 -2.48 5.47 -0.50
CA TRP A 342 -2.72 5.78 -1.92
C TRP A 342 -3.07 4.57 -2.78
N SER A 343 -3.65 3.55 -2.17
CA SER A 343 -4.01 2.30 -2.83
C SER A 343 -5.50 2.25 -3.20
N ARG A 344 -5.89 1.22 -3.95
CA ARG A 344 -7.29 0.85 -4.10
C ARG A 344 -7.77 0.18 -2.83
N ASN A 345 -7.21 -0.97 -2.47
CA ASN A 345 -7.41 -1.64 -1.19
C ASN A 345 -6.14 -1.46 -0.33
N GLY A 346 -6.28 -1.30 0.98
CA GLY A 346 -5.12 -1.25 1.87
C GLY A 346 -4.54 -2.64 2.13
N VAL A 347 -4.89 -3.23 3.27
CA VAL A 347 -4.41 -4.56 3.69
C VAL A 347 -5.48 -5.62 3.44
N THR A 348 -5.14 -6.65 2.67
CA THR A 348 -6.08 -7.69 2.22
C THR A 348 -5.58 -9.10 2.60
N PRO A 349 -5.85 -9.58 3.82
CA PRO A 349 -5.61 -10.98 4.17
C PRO A 349 -6.45 -11.93 3.31
N ARG A 350 -5.84 -13.00 2.77
CA ARG A 350 -6.54 -14.01 1.96
C ARG A 350 -6.74 -15.30 2.75
N GLY A 351 -7.99 -15.79 2.78
CA GLY A 351 -8.35 -17.03 3.48
C GLY A 351 -8.38 -16.89 5.00
N ALA A 352 -8.30 -18.02 5.71
CA ALA A 352 -8.31 -18.04 7.16
C ALA A 352 -6.97 -17.55 7.73
N GLN A 353 -7.00 -16.50 8.54
CA GLN A 353 -5.81 -15.82 9.10
C GLN A 353 -5.90 -15.56 10.62
N PRO A 354 -6.31 -16.54 11.46
CA PRO A 354 -6.54 -16.30 12.90
C PRO A 354 -5.27 -15.94 13.70
N GLY A 355 -4.09 -16.33 13.22
CA GLY A 355 -2.80 -16.02 13.82
C GLY A 355 -2.19 -14.71 13.32
N SER A 356 -2.70 -14.14 12.24
CA SER A 356 -2.19 -12.89 11.66
C SER A 356 -2.65 -11.66 12.43
N VAL A 357 -1.83 -10.61 12.42
CA VAL A 357 -2.10 -9.35 13.13
C VAL A 357 -1.66 -8.13 12.32
N LEU A 358 -2.54 -7.13 12.27
CA LEU A 358 -2.26 -5.75 11.88
C LEU A 358 -2.41 -4.88 13.14
N ARG A 359 -1.32 -4.24 13.59
CA ARG A 359 -1.36 -3.40 14.79
C ARG A 359 -0.45 -2.19 14.76
N ASN A 360 -0.74 -1.20 15.61
CA ASN A 360 0.05 0.04 15.74
C ASN A 360 0.38 0.71 14.40
N SER A 361 -0.48 0.53 13.40
CA SER A 361 -0.22 0.89 12.02
C SER A 361 -1.16 1.99 11.55
N THR A 362 -0.80 2.61 10.43
CA THR A 362 -1.66 3.56 9.71
C THR A 362 -2.07 2.95 8.37
N VAL A 363 -3.36 2.89 8.08
CA VAL A 363 -3.86 2.55 6.75
C VAL A 363 -4.80 3.66 6.31
N ARG A 364 -4.45 4.36 5.23
CA ARG A 364 -5.17 5.57 4.83
C ARG A 364 -5.16 5.85 3.34
N HIS A 365 -5.96 6.81 2.89
CA HIS A 365 -6.00 7.23 1.50
C HIS A 365 -6.23 6.02 0.57
N THR A 366 -7.29 5.26 0.85
CA THR A 366 -7.67 4.10 0.02
C THR A 366 -8.97 4.38 -0.71
N MET A 367 -9.03 4.03 -1.99
CA MET A 367 -10.26 4.21 -2.76
C MET A 367 -11.38 3.28 -2.28
N TRP A 368 -11.02 2.04 -1.90
CA TRP A 368 -11.91 1.02 -1.37
C TRP A 368 -11.70 0.89 0.17
N GLY A 369 -11.70 -0.35 0.66
CA GLY A 369 -11.47 -0.71 2.04
C GLY A 369 -10.02 -0.50 2.46
N CYS A 370 -9.82 0.15 3.60
CA CYS A 370 -8.49 0.23 4.21
C CYS A 370 -8.05 -1.16 4.70
N VAL A 371 -8.95 -1.92 5.34
CA VAL A 371 -8.72 -3.33 5.66
C VAL A 371 -9.82 -4.18 5.06
N SER A 372 -9.52 -4.84 3.94
CA SER A 372 -10.44 -5.74 3.23
C SER A 372 -10.32 -7.15 3.82
N GLY A 373 -10.98 -7.36 4.97
CA GLY A 373 -10.79 -8.52 5.82
C GLY A 373 -11.41 -9.82 5.29
N GLY A 374 -12.39 -9.73 4.38
CA GLY A 374 -12.99 -10.89 3.71
C GLY A 374 -13.46 -11.98 4.68
N THR A 375 -12.97 -13.20 4.49
CA THR A 375 -13.26 -14.36 5.36
C THR A 375 -12.19 -14.59 6.44
N SER A 376 -11.34 -13.61 6.72
CA SER A 376 -10.18 -13.79 7.58
C SER A 376 -10.54 -13.81 9.07
N GLY A 377 -9.64 -14.35 9.88
CA GLY A 377 -9.71 -14.29 11.36
C GLY A 377 -8.74 -13.28 11.95
N MET A 378 -8.19 -12.39 11.12
CA MET A 378 -7.06 -11.53 11.47
C MET A 378 -7.40 -10.58 12.62
N GLN A 379 -6.39 -10.29 13.44
CA GLN A 379 -6.50 -9.30 14.51
C GLN A 379 -6.12 -7.91 13.96
N VAL A 380 -6.98 -6.92 14.13
CA VAL A 380 -6.81 -5.52 13.74
C VAL A 380 -6.86 -4.69 15.01
N LEU A 381 -5.68 -4.32 15.54
CA LEU A 381 -5.52 -3.81 16.90
C LEU A 381 -4.81 -2.45 16.92
N ASP A 382 -5.34 -1.46 17.64
CA ASP A 382 -4.62 -0.23 17.96
C ASP A 382 -4.07 0.53 16.72
N ASN A 383 -4.81 0.48 15.60
CA ASN A 383 -4.43 1.15 14.36
C ASN A 383 -5.12 2.52 14.22
N THR A 384 -4.54 3.37 13.39
CA THR A 384 -5.21 4.54 12.80
C THR A 384 -5.63 4.19 11.38
N ILE A 385 -6.92 4.15 11.12
CA ILE A 385 -7.51 3.82 9.82
C ILE A 385 -8.31 5.03 9.37
N SER A 386 -8.02 5.59 8.19
CA SER A 386 -8.73 6.82 7.80
C SER A 386 -8.76 7.10 6.32
N ASP A 387 -9.70 7.90 5.84
CA ASP A 387 -9.77 8.30 4.43
C ASP A 387 -9.90 7.09 3.48
N CYS A 388 -10.95 6.31 3.74
CA CYS A 388 -11.28 5.07 3.02
C CYS A 388 -12.62 5.25 2.30
N GLY A 389 -12.63 5.14 0.96
CA GLY A 389 -13.80 5.46 0.14
C GLY A 389 -14.97 4.49 0.21
N HIS A 390 -14.73 3.28 0.73
CA HIS A 390 -15.74 2.24 0.97
C HIS A 390 -15.93 2.03 2.48
N GLU A 391 -14.97 1.37 3.12
CA GLU A 391 -15.05 1.05 4.53
C GLU A 391 -13.68 1.13 5.20
N GLY A 392 -13.65 1.49 6.48
CA GLY A 392 -12.44 1.37 7.28
C GLY A 392 -12.00 -0.09 7.38
N VAL A 393 -12.93 -0.96 7.79
CA VAL A 393 -12.72 -2.41 7.90
C VAL A 393 -13.92 -3.17 7.34
N ASP A 394 -13.67 -4.11 6.43
CA ASP A 394 -14.67 -5.03 5.88
C ASP A 394 -14.54 -6.45 6.47
N VAL A 395 -15.67 -7.08 6.75
CA VAL A 395 -15.80 -8.48 7.19
C VAL A 395 -16.91 -9.17 6.39
N GLN A 396 -16.55 -10.08 5.49
CA GLN A 396 -17.52 -10.75 4.59
C GLN A 396 -18.00 -12.10 5.08
N ASP A 397 -17.22 -12.80 5.91
CA ASP A 397 -17.62 -14.00 6.69
C ASP A 397 -16.58 -14.36 7.77
N GLY A 398 -15.73 -13.39 8.11
CA GLY A 398 -14.59 -13.59 9.00
C GLY A 398 -14.94 -13.55 10.49
N ASN A 399 -14.05 -14.10 11.31
CA ASN A 399 -14.11 -13.99 12.78
C ASN A 399 -12.98 -13.09 13.29
N MET A 400 -12.87 -11.90 12.70
CA MET A 400 -11.82 -10.93 13.02
C MET A 400 -11.96 -10.39 14.45
N VAL A 401 -10.82 -9.96 15.00
CA VAL A 401 -10.78 -9.22 16.27
C VAL A 401 -10.40 -7.79 15.94
N ILE A 402 -11.32 -6.85 16.09
CA ILE A 402 -11.16 -5.44 15.74
C ILE A 402 -11.23 -4.63 17.03
N ARG A 403 -10.08 -4.19 17.56
CA ARG A 403 -10.02 -3.52 18.86
C ARG A 403 -9.10 -2.31 18.93
N GLY A 404 -9.48 -1.33 19.74
CA GLY A 404 -8.63 -0.19 20.05
C GLY A 404 -8.29 0.70 18.86
N ASN A 405 -8.94 0.50 17.70
CA ASN A 405 -8.64 1.27 16.50
C ASN A 405 -9.30 2.64 16.55
N ILE A 406 -8.64 3.61 15.94
CA ILE A 406 -9.23 4.90 15.56
C ILE A 406 -9.56 4.81 14.08
N ILE A 407 -10.85 4.82 13.75
CA ILE A 407 -11.35 4.78 12.37
C ILE A 407 -12.00 6.13 12.08
N SER A 408 -11.55 6.86 11.07
CA SER A 408 -12.14 8.16 10.75
C SER A 408 -12.20 8.52 9.29
N ASP A 409 -13.10 9.44 8.95
CA ASP A 409 -13.13 10.04 7.62
C ASP A 409 -13.26 8.94 6.55
N SER A 410 -14.22 8.03 6.71
CA SER A 410 -14.45 6.89 5.80
C SER A 410 -15.91 6.84 5.41
N ASN A 411 -16.24 6.25 4.25
CA ASN A 411 -17.65 6.13 3.86
C ASN A 411 -18.43 5.28 4.87
N ALA A 412 -17.93 4.10 5.23
CA ALA A 412 -18.37 3.35 6.41
C ALA A 412 -17.20 3.09 7.38
N GLY A 413 -17.48 2.98 8.68
CA GLY A 413 -16.49 2.65 9.69
C GLY A 413 -16.09 1.18 9.65
N ILE A 414 -16.99 0.28 10.06
CA ILE A 414 -16.80 -1.17 10.03
C ILE A 414 -18.01 -1.84 9.41
N VAL A 415 -17.81 -2.60 8.33
CA VAL A 415 -18.84 -3.35 7.61
C VAL A 415 -18.74 -4.83 7.95
N VAL A 416 -19.87 -5.47 8.29
CA VAL A 416 -19.94 -6.89 8.68
C VAL A 416 -21.06 -7.63 7.94
N LEU A 417 -20.77 -8.08 6.73
CA LEU A 417 -21.76 -8.76 5.89
C LEU A 417 -22.14 -10.15 6.46
N ALA A 418 -21.18 -10.87 7.04
CA ALA A 418 -21.39 -12.13 7.76
C ALA A 418 -20.29 -12.38 8.82
N GLY A 419 -20.28 -13.58 9.41
CA GLY A 419 -19.31 -13.96 10.45
C GLY A 419 -19.68 -13.50 11.86
N SER A 420 -18.79 -13.75 12.82
CA SER A 420 -18.96 -13.36 14.23
C SER A 420 -17.73 -12.64 14.77
N PRO A 421 -17.35 -11.49 14.19
CA PRO A 421 -16.21 -10.71 14.66
C PRO A 421 -16.42 -10.19 16.09
N ILE A 422 -15.32 -9.90 16.76
CA ILE A 422 -15.29 -9.15 18.00
C ILE A 422 -14.89 -7.72 17.68
N ILE A 423 -15.76 -6.76 17.99
CA ILE A 423 -15.57 -5.33 17.68
C ILE A 423 -15.67 -4.54 18.98
N GLU A 424 -14.52 -4.26 19.61
CA GLU A 424 -14.48 -3.71 20.97
C GLU A 424 -13.54 -2.53 21.13
N GLY A 425 -13.96 -1.46 21.81
CA GLY A 425 -13.04 -0.39 22.21
C GLY A 425 -12.56 0.50 21.06
N ASN A 426 -13.24 0.52 19.92
CA ASN A 426 -12.85 1.35 18.78
C ASN A 426 -13.45 2.76 18.88
N THR A 427 -12.72 3.75 18.39
CA THR A 427 -13.22 5.12 18.18
C THR A 427 -13.48 5.33 16.70
N ILE A 428 -14.75 5.42 16.31
CA ILE A 428 -15.19 5.59 14.91
C ILE A 428 -15.77 7.00 14.78
N ARG A 429 -15.20 7.86 13.95
CA ARG A 429 -15.61 9.26 13.87
C ARG A 429 -15.61 9.83 12.46
N ASN A 430 -16.50 10.77 12.18
CA ASN A 430 -16.65 11.38 10.87
C ASN A 430 -16.79 10.34 9.74
N THR A 431 -17.59 9.30 9.97
CA THR A 431 -17.92 8.28 8.97
C THR A 431 -19.37 8.41 8.50
N GLY A 432 -19.66 7.97 7.28
CA GLY A 432 -21.03 7.93 6.77
C GLY A 432 -21.88 6.97 7.61
N ASP A 433 -21.43 5.73 7.70
CA ASP A 433 -21.96 4.73 8.63
C ASP A 433 -20.95 4.35 9.71
N GLY A 434 -21.45 3.94 10.88
CA GLY A 434 -20.61 3.57 12.04
C GLY A 434 -20.14 2.12 11.95
N ILE A 435 -20.91 1.22 12.58
CA ILE A 435 -20.74 -0.23 12.44
C ILE A 435 -22.01 -0.76 11.78
N GLY A 436 -21.88 -1.32 10.58
CA GLY A 436 -23.02 -1.91 9.89
C GLY A 436 -22.75 -2.28 8.43
N PRO A 437 -23.64 -3.07 7.82
CA PRO A 437 -24.60 -3.94 8.51
C PRO A 437 -23.88 -5.05 9.28
N THR A 438 -24.59 -5.64 10.24
CA THR A 438 -24.30 -6.91 10.94
C THR A 438 -25.50 -7.83 10.71
N PRO A 439 -25.33 -9.16 10.65
CA PRO A 439 -25.57 -9.90 9.41
C PRO A 439 -26.96 -10.52 9.25
N LEU A 440 -27.25 -11.02 8.04
CA LEU A 440 -28.30 -12.02 7.81
C LEU A 440 -27.92 -13.41 8.37
N ARG A 441 -26.65 -13.63 8.80
CA ARG A 441 -26.10 -14.85 9.43
C ARG A 441 -24.85 -14.55 10.29
N GLY A 442 -24.92 -14.72 11.62
CA GLY A 442 -23.77 -14.54 12.55
C GLY A 442 -24.15 -13.90 13.89
N THR A 443 -23.24 -13.90 14.86
CA THR A 443 -23.44 -13.27 16.18
C THR A 443 -22.21 -12.43 16.58
N PRO A 444 -22.00 -11.26 15.94
CA PRO A 444 -20.87 -10.39 16.26
C PRO A 444 -20.96 -9.92 17.71
N ARG A 445 -19.81 -9.82 18.38
CA ARG A 445 -19.74 -9.23 19.72
C ARG A 445 -19.27 -7.79 19.61
N ILE A 446 -20.17 -6.86 19.89
CA ILE A 446 -19.94 -5.42 19.72
C ILE A 446 -20.08 -4.75 21.08
N GLY A 447 -19.05 -4.06 21.54
CA GLY A 447 -19.07 -3.41 22.85
C GLY A 447 -18.06 -2.29 22.98
N SER A 448 -18.31 -1.34 23.87
CA SER A 448 -17.33 -0.30 24.23
C SER A 448 -16.78 0.53 23.05
N ASN A 449 -17.51 0.63 21.94
CA ASN A 449 -17.12 1.49 20.81
C ASN A 449 -17.70 2.90 21.01
N VAL A 450 -16.94 3.92 20.61
CA VAL A 450 -17.39 5.32 20.55
C VAL A 450 -17.61 5.66 19.08
N ILE A 451 -18.85 6.02 18.71
CA ILE A 451 -19.22 6.27 17.31
C ILE A 451 -19.76 7.69 17.18
N THR A 452 -19.18 8.47 16.26
CA THR A 452 -19.65 9.81 15.88
C THR A 452 -19.72 9.89 14.36
N LEU A 453 -20.92 9.85 13.80
CA LEU A 453 -21.08 9.94 12.34
C LEU A 453 -20.71 11.33 11.82
N ALA A 454 -20.32 11.38 10.56
CA ALA A 454 -20.17 12.63 9.83
C ALA A 454 -21.52 13.39 9.79
N PRO A 455 -21.50 14.74 9.70
CA PRO A 455 -22.74 15.48 9.54
C PRO A 455 -23.39 15.15 8.18
N PRO A 456 -24.74 15.13 8.05
CA PRO A 456 -25.42 14.89 6.77
C PRO A 456 -25.06 15.89 5.67
N THR A 457 -24.51 17.04 6.03
CA THR A 457 -24.01 18.08 5.12
C THR A 457 -22.57 17.83 4.68
N SER A 458 -21.95 16.72 5.09
CA SER A 458 -20.57 16.42 4.71
C SER A 458 -20.45 16.29 3.19
N ALA A 459 -19.44 16.95 2.65
CA ALA A 459 -19.11 16.92 1.22
C ALA A 459 -17.88 16.03 0.94
N GLN A 460 -17.51 15.18 1.89
CA GLN A 460 -16.36 14.31 1.73
C GLN A 460 -16.61 13.29 0.63
N GLU A 461 -15.61 13.16 -0.24
CA GLU A 461 -15.65 12.32 -1.41
C GLU A 461 -14.28 11.72 -1.72
N TRP A 462 -14.28 10.54 -2.32
CA TRP A 462 -13.09 9.81 -2.76
C TRP A 462 -13.19 9.63 -4.26
N ARG A 463 -12.28 10.27 -5.00
CA ARG A 463 -12.37 10.37 -6.47
C ARG A 463 -11.38 9.46 -7.17
N TYR A 464 -11.84 8.87 -8.26
CA TYR A 464 -11.00 8.27 -9.30
C TYR A 464 -11.50 8.74 -10.66
N GLY A 465 -10.76 9.64 -11.30
CA GLY A 465 -11.23 10.34 -12.50
C GLY A 465 -12.52 11.11 -12.24
N THR A 466 -13.57 10.82 -13.02
CA THR A 466 -14.91 11.42 -12.84
C THR A 466 -15.77 10.70 -11.81
N PHE A 467 -15.41 9.48 -11.42
CA PHE A 467 -16.14 8.70 -10.41
C PHE A 467 -15.80 9.19 -9.00
N ALA A 468 -16.79 9.13 -8.10
CA ALA A 468 -16.61 9.49 -6.71
C ALA A 468 -17.48 8.64 -5.77
N TYR A 469 -16.89 8.09 -4.71
CA TYR A 469 -17.65 7.74 -3.51
C TYR A 469 -17.94 9.02 -2.73
N VAL A 470 -19.15 9.15 -2.21
CA VAL A 470 -19.57 10.31 -1.41
C VAL A 470 -20.08 9.81 -0.07
N ILE A 471 -19.61 10.41 1.02
CA ILE A 471 -19.89 9.96 2.39
C ILE A 471 -21.40 9.91 2.72
N PHE A 472 -22.20 10.83 2.18
CA PHE A 472 -23.66 10.83 2.27
C PHE A 472 -24.30 11.38 0.99
N ARG A 473 -24.63 10.51 0.04
CA ARG A 473 -25.80 10.71 -0.84
C ARG A 473 -26.38 9.37 -1.25
N GLY A 474 -27.61 9.11 -0.82
CA GLY A 474 -28.52 8.33 -1.64
C GLY A 474 -28.67 9.06 -2.98
N GLY A 475 -28.11 8.49 -4.05
CA GLY A 475 -28.20 9.02 -5.40
C GLY A 475 -26.85 9.33 -6.02
N VAL A 476 -26.33 8.35 -6.75
CA VAL A 476 -25.31 8.52 -7.80
C VAL A 476 -25.77 9.67 -8.71
N THR A 477 -24.98 10.73 -8.84
CA THR A 477 -25.12 11.63 -9.99
C THR A 477 -24.30 11.04 -11.12
N SER A 478 -25.03 10.43 -12.06
CA SER A 478 -24.56 9.93 -13.36
C SER A 478 -23.91 11.01 -14.21
#